data_AF-A0A2J8TVH9-F1
#
_entry.id   AF-A0A2J8TVH9-F1
#
_cell.length_a   1.000
_cell.length_b   1.000
_cell.length_c   1.000
_cell.angle_alpha   90.00
_cell.angle_beta   90.00
_cell.angle_gamma   90.00
#
_symmetry.space_group_name_H-M   'P 1'
#
loop_
_entity.id
_entity.type
_entity.pdbx_description
1 polymer ?
#
loop_
_entity_poly.entity_id
_entity_poly.type
_entity_poly.pdbx_seq_one_letter_code
_entity_poly.pdbx_strand_id
1 'polypeptide(L)'
;AGLGEFRIRDLNDEINKLLREKGHWEVRIKELGGPDYGKVGPKMLDHEGKEVPGNRGYKYFGAAKDLPGVRELFEKEPLPPPRKTRAELMKAIDFEYYGYLDEDDGVIVPLEQEYEKKLGRGRQPGERRG
;
A
#
# COMPACT_ATOMS: atom_id res chain seq x y z
N ALA A 1 -13.03 -6.38 32.33
CA ALA A 1 -13.27 -7.77 32.77
C ALA A 1 -11.99 -8.55 32.55
N GLY A 2 -11.15 -8.68 33.58
CA GLY A 2 -9.77 -9.18 33.42
C GLY A 2 -9.64 -10.62 33.92
N LEU A 3 -9.83 -11.61 33.03
CA LEU A 3 -9.03 -12.81 33.18
C LEU A 3 -7.56 -12.36 33.05
N GLY A 4 -6.68 -12.82 33.93
CA GLY A 4 -5.26 -12.46 33.84
C GLY A 4 -4.71 -12.75 32.45
N GLU A 5 -3.82 -11.90 31.96
CA GLU A 5 -3.26 -11.97 30.60
C GLU A 5 -2.71 -13.36 30.25
N PHE A 6 -2.05 -14.04 31.19
CA PHE A 6 -1.59 -15.43 31.03
C PHE A 6 -2.74 -16.39 30.73
N ARG A 7 -3.84 -16.30 31.48
CA ARG A 7 -5.01 -17.16 31.28
C ARG A 7 -5.67 -16.92 29.93
N ILE A 8 -5.67 -15.67 29.44
CA ILE A 8 -6.18 -15.35 28.11
C ILE A 8 -5.31 -15.99 27.02
N ARG A 9 -3.98 -16.01 27.19
CA ARG A 9 -3.06 -16.73 26.27
C ARG A 9 -3.32 -18.24 26.28
N ASP A 10 -3.37 -18.85 27.46
CA ASP A 10 -3.59 -20.30 27.58
C ASP A 10 -4.91 -20.73 26.94
N LEU A 11 -5.98 -19.95 27.16
CA LEU A 11 -7.28 -20.19 26.53
C LEU A 11 -7.22 -20.05 25.00
N ASN A 12 -6.45 -19.08 24.49
CA ASN A 12 -6.28 -18.91 23.05
C ASN A 12 -5.50 -20.08 22.44
N ASP A 13 -4.48 -20.59 23.12
CA ASP A 13 -3.74 -21.78 22.72
C ASP A 13 -4.63 -23.03 22.71
N GLU A 14 -5.47 -23.19 23.73
CA GLU A 14 -6.44 -24.28 23.84
C GLU A 14 -7.46 -24.23 22.68
N ILE A 15 -8.00 -23.06 22.37
CA ILE A 15 -8.93 -22.88 21.23
C ILE A 15 -8.23 -23.26 19.91
N ASN A 16 -6.99 -22.79 19.68
CA ASN A 16 -6.25 -23.15 18.47
C ASN A 16 -5.90 -24.64 18.39
N LYS A 17 -5.67 -25.31 19.52
CA LYS A 17 -5.50 -26.76 19.57
C LYS A 17 -6.78 -27.48 19.15
N LEU A 18 -7.92 -27.11 19.72
CA LEU A 18 -9.23 -27.70 19.40
C LEU A 18 -9.61 -27.49 17.94
N LEU A 19 -9.29 -26.33 17.36
CA LEU A 19 -9.55 -26.06 15.94
C LEU A 19 -8.73 -26.95 15.00
N ARG A 20 -7.48 -27.26 15.34
CA ARG A 20 -6.65 -28.20 14.58
C ARG A 20 -7.20 -29.62 14.66
N GLU A 21 -7.55 -30.06 15.86
CA GLU A 21 -8.17 -31.37 16.09
C GLU A 21 -9.48 -31.49 15.31
N LYS A 22 -10.34 -30.47 15.35
CA LYS A 22 -11.56 -30.40 14.54
C LYS A 22 -11.25 -30.58 13.05
N GLY A 23 -10.27 -29.87 12.51
CA GLY A 23 -9.86 -30.01 11.12
C GLY A 23 -9.39 -31.43 10.76
N HIS A 24 -8.60 -32.06 11.65
CA HIS A 24 -8.19 -33.46 11.47
C HIS A 24 -9.39 -34.42 11.47
N TRP A 25 -10.36 -34.20 12.37
CA TRP A 25 -11.58 -34.99 12.42
C TRP A 25 -12.46 -34.81 11.18
N GLU A 26 -12.59 -33.59 10.65
CA GLU A 26 -13.35 -33.32 9.43
C GLU A 26 -12.75 -34.04 8.22
N VAL A 27 -11.42 -34.03 8.09
CA VAL A 27 -10.71 -34.80 7.05
C VAL A 27 -10.96 -36.29 7.25
N ARG A 28 -10.86 -36.79 8.49
CA ARG A 28 -11.07 -38.21 8.77
C ARG A 28 -12.48 -38.66 8.44
N ILE A 29 -13.49 -37.86 8.76
CA ILE A 29 -14.89 -38.16 8.45
C ILE A 29 -15.08 -38.24 6.93
N LYS A 30 -14.48 -37.31 6.18
CA LYS A 30 -14.52 -37.31 4.72
C LYS A 30 -13.84 -38.54 4.11
N GLU A 31 -12.67 -38.94 4.63
CA GLU A 31 -11.97 -40.17 4.21
C GLU A 31 -12.79 -41.44 4.45
N LEU A 32 -13.57 -41.46 5.54
CA LEU A 32 -14.46 -42.58 5.88
C LEU A 32 -15.76 -42.58 5.07
N GLY A 33 -15.89 -41.69 4.07
CA GLY A 33 -17.08 -41.57 3.21
C GLY A 33 -18.23 -40.78 3.84
N GLY A 34 -17.97 -40.05 4.92
CA GLY A 34 -18.95 -39.19 5.59
C GLY A 34 -19.09 -37.80 4.94
N PRO A 35 -19.99 -36.95 5.48
CA PRO A 35 -20.22 -35.61 4.97
C PRO A 35 -18.98 -34.70 5.06
N ASP A 36 -18.80 -33.81 4.07
CA ASP A 36 -17.73 -32.81 4.07
C ASP A 36 -18.11 -31.61 4.96
N TYR A 37 -17.82 -31.73 6.25
CA TYR A 37 -18.07 -30.68 7.24
C TYR A 37 -17.23 -29.41 7.04
N GLY A 38 -16.08 -29.50 6.37
CA GLY A 38 -15.29 -28.32 6.01
C GLY A 38 -15.99 -27.43 4.97
N LYS A 39 -16.82 -28.04 4.11
CA LYS A 39 -17.59 -27.34 3.07
C LYS A 39 -19.03 -26.99 3.50
N VAL A 40 -19.65 -27.84 4.32
CA VAL A 40 -21.06 -27.72 4.72
C VAL A 40 -21.22 -27.02 6.07
N GLY A 41 -20.20 -27.07 6.93
CA GLY A 41 -20.24 -26.44 8.24
C GLY A 41 -20.33 -24.91 8.16
N PRO A 42 -20.78 -24.24 9.23
CA PRO A 42 -20.68 -22.79 9.32
C PRO A 42 -19.21 -22.42 9.07
N LYS A 43 -18.97 -21.75 7.94
CA LYS A 43 -17.67 -21.15 7.67
C LYS A 43 -17.43 -20.26 8.88
N MET A 44 -16.37 -20.53 9.65
CA MET A 44 -16.02 -19.73 10.82
C MET A 44 -15.56 -18.35 10.37
N LEU A 45 -16.48 -17.61 9.75
CA LEU A 45 -16.31 -16.26 9.28
C LEU A 45 -16.32 -15.38 10.53
N ASP A 46 -15.14 -14.80 10.77
CA ASP A 46 -14.92 -13.39 11.08
C ASP A 46 -15.54 -12.77 12.33
N HIS A 47 -16.33 -13.48 13.12
CA HIS A 47 -16.98 -12.80 14.25
C HIS A 47 -16.07 -12.53 15.45
N GLU A 48 -14.91 -13.18 15.60
CA GLU A 48 -14.05 -12.92 16.78
C GLU A 48 -12.56 -13.26 16.65
N GLY A 49 -12.08 -13.89 15.57
CA GLY A 49 -10.70 -14.36 15.43
C GLY A 49 -9.93 -13.67 14.31
N LYS A 50 -8.86 -12.94 14.63
CA LYS A 50 -7.97 -12.31 13.63
C LYS A 50 -6.74 -13.21 13.41
N GLU A 51 -6.40 -13.46 12.15
CA GLU A 51 -5.20 -14.22 11.75
C GLU A 51 -4.01 -13.26 11.56
N VAL A 52 -2.89 -13.55 12.22
CA VAL A 52 -1.66 -12.74 12.05
C VAL A 52 -1.15 -12.92 10.62
N PRO A 53 -0.91 -11.82 9.87
CA PRO A 53 -0.30 -11.91 8.55
C PRO A 53 1.03 -12.66 8.61
N GLY A 54 1.14 -13.79 7.89
CA GLY A 54 2.36 -14.61 7.82
C GLY A 54 2.38 -15.85 8.72
N ASN A 55 1.52 -15.95 9.74
CA ASN A 55 1.42 -17.16 10.56
C ASN A 55 0.28 -18.07 10.06
N ARG A 56 0.67 -19.26 9.59
CA ARG A 56 -0.21 -20.26 8.99
C ARG A 56 -1.10 -20.92 10.05
N GLY A 57 -2.25 -20.32 10.33
CA GLY A 57 -3.39 -20.97 10.99
C GLY A 57 -3.51 -20.78 12.50
N TYR A 58 -2.74 -19.87 13.11
CA TYR A 58 -2.93 -19.50 14.52
C TYR A 58 -3.76 -18.22 14.61
N LYS A 59 -4.85 -18.26 15.38
CA LYS A 59 -5.85 -17.20 15.50
C LYS A 59 -5.85 -16.60 16.91
N TYR A 60 -6.10 -15.30 17.01
CA TYR A 60 -6.32 -14.64 18.29
C TYR A 60 -7.78 -14.25 18.42
N PHE A 61 -8.45 -14.74 19.46
CA PHE A 61 -9.89 -14.57 19.68
C PHE A 61 -10.20 -13.54 20.77
N GLY A 62 -11.21 -12.70 20.55
CA GLY A 62 -11.77 -11.84 21.60
C GLY A 62 -10.69 -11.01 22.32
N ALA A 63 -10.58 -11.15 23.64
CA ALA A 63 -9.60 -10.46 24.47
C ALA A 63 -8.13 -10.83 24.17
N ALA A 64 -7.88 -11.98 23.54
CA ALA A 64 -6.51 -12.41 23.20
C ALA A 64 -5.86 -11.54 22.12
N LYS A 65 -6.65 -10.85 21.29
CA LYS A 65 -6.14 -9.92 20.28
C LYS A 65 -5.64 -8.59 20.88
N ASP A 66 -6.16 -8.23 22.05
CA ASP A 66 -5.89 -6.97 22.74
C ASP A 66 -4.70 -7.11 23.71
N LEU A 67 -4.08 -8.29 23.75
CA LEU A 67 -2.87 -8.53 24.54
C LEU A 67 -1.70 -7.69 24.03
N PRO A 68 -0.86 -7.15 24.93
CA PRO A 68 0.34 -6.43 24.55
C PRO A 68 1.26 -7.33 23.70
N GLY A 69 1.83 -6.77 22.64
CA GLY A 69 2.61 -7.49 21.61
C GLY A 69 1.77 -8.16 20.52
N VAL A 70 0.59 -8.72 20.83
CA VAL A 70 -0.31 -9.29 19.81
C VAL A 70 -1.05 -8.18 19.07
N ARG A 71 -1.52 -7.18 19.80
CA ARG A 71 -2.21 -6.01 19.24
C ARG A 71 -1.36 -5.29 18.19
N GLU A 72 -0.06 -5.16 18.44
CA GLU A 72 0.90 -4.51 17.52
C GLU A 72 1.02 -5.27 16.19
N LEU A 73 0.94 -6.60 16.19
CA LEU A 73 0.91 -7.42 14.96
C LEU A 73 -0.33 -7.18 14.10
N PHE A 74 -1.38 -6.59 14.70
CA PHE A 74 -2.68 -6.39 14.08
C PHE A 74 -2.99 -4.93 13.77
N GLU A 75 -2.29 -3.99 14.38
CA GLU A 75 -2.31 -2.59 14.00
C GLU A 75 -1.63 -2.47 12.62
N LYS A 76 -2.45 -2.32 11.58
CA LYS A 76 -1.93 -2.04 10.24
C LYS A 76 -1.23 -0.69 10.29
N GLU A 77 -0.05 -0.58 9.69
CA GLU A 77 0.52 0.72 9.36
C GLU A 77 -0.56 1.56 8.66
N PRO A 78 -0.75 2.83 9.04
CA PRO A 78 -1.68 3.70 8.34
C PRO A 78 -1.32 3.67 6.86
N LEU A 79 -2.32 3.44 6.01
CA LEU A 79 -2.11 3.42 4.56
C LEU A 79 -1.32 4.68 4.16
N PRO A 80 -0.26 4.54 3.34
CA PRO A 80 0.48 5.71 2.90
C PRO A 80 -0.50 6.71 2.28
N PRO A 81 -0.29 8.02 2.46
CA PRO A 81 -1.20 9.02 1.95
C PRO A 81 -1.46 8.76 0.45
N PRO A 82 -2.71 8.89 -0.02
CA PRO A 82 -3.04 8.60 -1.40
C PRO A 82 -2.11 9.38 -2.33
N ARG A 83 -1.52 8.69 -3.30
CA ARG A 83 -0.66 9.34 -4.30
C ARG A 83 -1.54 10.34 -5.07
N LYS A 84 -1.02 11.55 -5.30
CA LYS A 84 -1.74 12.55 -6.09
C LYS A 84 -2.17 11.95 -7.42
N THR A 85 -3.44 12.12 -7.77
CA THR A 85 -3.97 11.62 -9.04
C THR A 85 -3.41 12.42 -10.21
N ARG A 86 -3.41 11.85 -11.42
CA ARG A 86 -3.01 12.59 -12.64
C ARG A 86 -3.82 13.88 -12.78
N ALA A 87 -5.11 13.86 -12.44
CA ALA A 87 -5.97 15.03 -12.48
C ALA A 87 -5.53 16.13 -11.49
N GLU A 88 -5.09 15.77 -10.28
CA GLU A 88 -4.55 16.72 -9.31
C GLU A 88 -3.21 17.32 -9.76
N LEU A 89 -2.36 16.52 -10.39
CA LEU A 89 -1.10 17.01 -10.96
C LEU A 89 -1.36 17.98 -12.12
N MET A 90 -2.33 17.67 -12.99
CA MET A 90 -2.69 18.53 -14.12
C MET A 90 -3.30 19.87 -13.71
N LYS A 91 -3.95 19.94 -12.53
CA LYS A 91 -4.46 21.21 -11.98
C LYS A 91 -3.35 22.16 -11.51
N ALA A 92 -2.17 21.62 -11.20
CA ALA A 92 -1.00 22.41 -10.80
C ALA A 92 -0.12 22.81 -12.00
N ILE A 93 -0.50 22.41 -13.22
CA ILE A 93 0.14 22.86 -14.46
C ILE A 93 -0.64 24.08 -14.93
N ASP A 94 0.01 25.23 -14.90
CA ASP A 94 -0.54 26.53 -15.29
C ASP A 94 0.05 27.00 -16.63
N PHE A 95 -0.34 28.21 -17.05
CA PHE A 95 0.14 28.83 -18.30
C PHE A 95 1.65 29.09 -18.28
N GLU A 96 2.22 29.26 -17.08
CA GLU A 96 3.66 29.46 -16.88
C GLU A 96 4.45 28.19 -17.24
N TYR A 97 3.94 27.00 -16.92
CA TYR A 97 4.56 25.73 -17.35
C TYR A 97 4.71 25.60 -18.87
N TYR A 98 3.79 26.19 -19.64
CA TYR A 98 3.83 26.18 -21.11
C TYR A 98 4.54 27.41 -21.70
N GLY A 99 5.14 28.27 -20.87
CA GLY A 99 5.89 29.44 -21.32
C GLY A 99 5.03 30.53 -21.95
N TYR A 100 3.71 30.53 -21.72
CA TYR A 100 2.81 31.54 -22.32
C TYR A 100 3.09 32.97 -21.80
N LEU A 101 3.78 33.12 -20.67
CA LEU A 101 4.19 34.43 -20.15
C LEU A 101 5.63 34.80 -20.53
N ASP A 102 6.42 33.89 -21.12
CA ASP A 102 7.83 34.14 -21.43
C ASP A 102 7.97 35.23 -22.52
N GLU A 103 6.96 35.41 -23.37
CA GLU A 103 6.94 36.48 -24.38
C GLU A 103 6.58 37.86 -23.79
N ASP A 104 5.90 37.90 -22.64
CA ASP A 104 5.35 39.11 -22.03
C ASP A 104 6.26 39.74 -20.96
N ASP A 105 7.32 39.04 -20.52
CA ASP A 105 8.27 39.52 -19.50
C ASP A 105 9.28 40.57 -20.03
N GLY A 106 9.33 40.75 -21.36
CA GLY A 106 10.21 41.71 -22.05
C GLY A 106 11.69 41.31 -22.09
N VAL A 107 12.05 40.10 -21.67
CA VAL A 107 13.44 39.61 -21.58
C VAL A 107 13.91 39.00 -22.90
N ILE A 108 13.01 38.40 -23.68
CA ILE A 108 13.34 37.71 -24.94
C ILE A 108 13.96 38.66 -25.99
N VAL A 109 13.31 39.80 -26.27
CA VAL A 109 13.75 40.72 -27.34
C VAL A 109 15.16 41.28 -27.10
N PRO A 110 15.53 41.75 -25.89
CA PRO A 110 16.93 42.13 -25.60
C PRO A 110 17.94 41.00 -25.80
N LEU A 111 17.61 39.77 -25.40
CA LEU A 111 18.49 38.61 -25.56
C LEU A 111 18.70 38.25 -27.04
N GLU A 112 17.64 38.29 -27.85
CA GLU A 112 17.73 38.07 -29.31
C GLU A 112 18.65 39.11 -29.97
N GLN A 113 18.51 40.38 -29.63
CA GLN A 113 19.37 41.45 -30.15
C GLN A 113 20.84 41.28 -29.76
N GLU A 114 21.13 40.81 -28.53
CA GLU A 114 22.49 40.50 -28.13
C GLU A 114 23.07 39.30 -28.89
N TYR A 115 22.26 38.25 -29.09
CA TYR A 115 22.64 37.07 -29.86
C TYR A 115 22.89 37.40 -31.33
N GLU A 116 22.04 38.21 -31.96
CA GLU A 116 22.24 38.69 -33.33
C GLU A 116 23.54 39.49 -33.45
N LYS A 117 23.84 40.37 -32.49
CA LYS A 117 25.11 41.10 -32.45
C LYS A 117 26.30 40.15 -32.30
N LYS A 118 26.20 39.10 -31.49
CA LYS A 118 27.26 38.08 -31.34
C LYS A 118 27.43 37.24 -32.61
N LEU A 119 26.36 36.77 -33.23
CA LEU A 119 26.40 36.03 -34.50
C LEU A 119 26.92 36.90 -35.66
N GLY A 120 26.49 38.15 -35.73
CA GLY A 120 26.94 39.12 -36.72
C GLY A 120 28.42 39.46 -36.57
N ARG A 121 28.96 39.46 -35.35
CA ARG A 121 30.40 39.61 -35.08
C ARG A 121 31.21 38.35 -35.45
N GLY A 122 30.58 37.17 -35.52
CA GLY A 122 31.21 35.91 -35.89
C GLY A 122 31.19 35.58 -37.39
N ARG A 123 30.34 36.25 -38.19
CA ARG A 123 30.30 36.08 -39.65
C ARG A 123 31.29 37.03 -40.32
N GLN A 124 32.56 36.63 -40.44
CA GLN A 124 33.49 37.31 -41.33
C GLN A 124 33.02 37.16 -42.79
N PRO A 125 32.92 38.24 -43.58
CA PRO A 125 32.61 38.15 -45.00
C PRO A 125 33.92 37.88 -45.77
N GLY A 126 34.20 36.64 -46.19
CA GLY A 126 35.43 36.46 -46.98
C GLY A 126 35.82 35.12 -47.59
N GLU A 127 35.32 33.96 -47.19
CA GLU A 127 35.78 32.69 -47.81
C GLU A 127 34.91 32.26 -48.99
N ARG A 128 35.15 32.92 -50.14
CA ARG A 128 34.80 32.38 -51.46
C ARG A 128 35.70 31.19 -51.74
N ARG A 129 35.08 30.00 -51.91
CA ARG A 129 35.72 28.82 -52.49
C ARG A 129 36.21 29.15 -53.90
N GLY A 130 37.51 29.04 -54.12
CA GLY A 130 38.17 28.86 -55.40
C GLY A 130 38.93 27.54 -55.37
#